data_AF-A0A962T587-F1
#
_entry.id   AF-A0A962T587-F1
#
_cell.length_a   1.000
_cell.length_b   1.000
_cell.length_c   1.000
_cell.angle_alpha   90.00
_cell.angle_beta   90.00
_cell.angle_gamma   90.00
#
_symmetry.space_group_name_H-M   'P 1'
#
loop_
_entity.id
_entity.type
_entity.pdbx_description
1 polymer ?
#
loop_
_entity_poly.entity_id
_entity_poly.type
_entity_poly.pdbx_seq_one_letter_code
_entity_poly.pdbx_strand_id
1 'polypeptide(L)'
;SGSSPVSMSQSRGKFRVRIQNPVRLGDHSEPEPDIAVVQNRSYRDAHPTAAETLLLIEVADTTLAYDRLVKTPLYARHGIPETWVLDVSGQRMECYRQPEPDGYQECRTFTGNAVLSPLCLPDVRVELAELW
;
A
#
# COMPACT_ATOMS: atom_id res chain seq x y z
N SER A 1 -18.29 2.38 28.08
CA SER A 1 -18.02 0.92 28.03
C SER A 1 -17.96 0.52 26.56
N GLY A 2 -16.85 0.78 25.90
CA GLY A 2 -15.84 -0.25 25.70
C GLY A 2 -15.52 -0.28 24.21
N SER A 3 -14.90 0.79 23.72
CA SER A 3 -14.37 0.84 22.37
C SER A 3 -13.23 -0.17 22.32
N SER A 4 -13.47 -1.32 21.69
CA SER A 4 -12.42 -2.30 21.44
C SER A 4 -11.36 -1.62 20.56
N PRO A 5 -10.11 -1.48 21.01
CA PRO A 5 -9.06 -1.08 20.09
C PRO A 5 -8.94 -2.21 19.05
N VAL A 6 -9.03 -1.87 17.77
CA VAL A 6 -8.65 -2.74 16.68
C VAL A 6 -7.32 -3.39 17.07
N SER A 7 -7.36 -4.70 17.34
CA SER A 7 -6.20 -5.44 17.79
C SER A 7 -5.33 -5.68 16.57
N MET A 8 -4.54 -4.69 16.19
CA MET A 8 -3.39 -4.88 15.31
C MET A 8 -2.44 -5.81 16.07
N SER A 9 -2.60 -7.12 15.89
CA SER A 9 -1.63 -8.09 16.37
C SER A 9 -0.29 -7.71 15.74
N GLN A 10 0.57 -7.13 16.57
CA GLN A 10 1.90 -6.71 16.16
C GLN A 10 2.62 -7.97 15.71
N SER A 11 2.87 -8.08 14.40
CA SER A 11 3.92 -8.91 13.80
C SER A 11 5.30 -8.34 14.19
N ARG A 12 5.51 -8.19 15.49
CA ARG A 12 6.59 -7.42 16.11
C ARG A 12 7.92 -7.86 15.48
N GLY A 13 8.49 -6.97 14.66
CA GLY A 13 9.82 -7.13 14.07
C GLY A 13 9.91 -7.59 12.61
N LYS A 14 8.82 -7.83 11.87
CA LYS A 14 8.92 -8.28 10.45
C LYS A 14 8.93 -7.15 9.41
N PHE A 15 8.18 -6.07 9.65
CA PHE A 15 8.09 -4.93 8.76
C PHE A 15 7.97 -3.60 9.54
N ARG A 16 8.05 -2.48 8.83
CA ARG A 16 7.74 -1.14 9.35
C ARG A 16 6.66 -0.51 8.51
N VAL A 17 5.76 0.23 9.16
CA VAL A 17 4.77 1.09 8.50
C VAL A 17 5.30 2.51 8.52
N ARG A 18 5.21 3.20 7.39
CA ARG A 18 5.57 4.60 7.21
C ARG A 18 4.37 5.33 6.65
N ILE A 19 4.02 6.48 7.24
CA ILE A 19 2.87 7.29 6.86
C ILE A 19 3.40 8.57 6.21
N GLN A 20 2.88 8.93 5.04
CA GLN A 20 3.23 10.17 4.30
C GLN A 20 4.73 10.42 4.30
N ASN A 21 5.45 9.47 3.71
CA ASN A 21 6.89 9.41 3.78
C ASN A 21 7.46 8.91 2.44
N PRO A 22 8.47 9.57 1.84
CA PRO A 22 8.91 9.22 0.50
C PRO A 22 9.46 7.80 0.39
N VAL A 23 9.26 7.18 -0.77
CA VAL A 23 9.89 5.91 -1.19
C VAL A 23 10.71 6.18 -2.44
N ARG A 24 11.97 5.73 -2.46
CA ARG A 24 12.89 6.00 -3.56
C ARG A 24 12.71 4.99 -4.69
N LEU A 25 12.41 5.52 -5.87
CA LEU A 25 12.19 4.79 -7.11
C LEU A 25 13.23 5.22 -8.16
N GLY A 26 14.29 4.42 -8.32
CA GLY A 26 15.45 4.79 -9.13
C GLY A 26 16.23 5.98 -8.55
N ASP A 27 16.95 6.70 -9.40
CA ASP A 27 17.87 7.77 -8.98
C ASP A 27 17.22 9.16 -8.84
N HIS A 28 16.01 9.33 -9.38
CA HIS A 28 15.42 10.66 -9.60
C HIS A 28 13.94 10.78 -9.18
N SER A 29 13.37 9.76 -8.55
CA SER A 29 11.96 9.78 -8.15
C SER A 29 11.79 9.32 -6.71
N GLU A 30 11.09 10.13 -5.91
CA GLU A 30 10.77 9.86 -4.51
C GLU A 30 9.31 10.19 -4.22
N PRO A 31 8.34 9.48 -4.81
CA PRO A 31 6.93 9.72 -4.51
C PRO A 31 6.63 9.44 -3.04
N GLU A 32 5.65 10.17 -2.52
CA GLU A 32 5.14 10.04 -1.17
C GLU A 32 3.80 9.30 -1.18
N PRO A 33 3.79 7.98 -0.88
CA PRO A 33 2.56 7.25 -0.65
C PRO A 33 1.96 7.60 0.71
N ASP A 34 0.64 7.51 0.85
CA ASP A 34 -0.03 7.73 2.13
C ASP A 34 0.42 6.72 3.18
N ILE A 35 0.54 5.45 2.79
CA ILE A 35 1.07 4.37 3.64
C ILE A 35 2.05 3.51 2.84
N ALA A 36 3.23 3.29 3.40
CA ALA A 36 4.20 2.31 2.91
C ALA A 36 4.46 1.25 3.97
N VAL A 37 4.31 -0.01 3.61
CA VAL A 37 4.79 -1.14 4.40
C VAL A 37 6.11 -1.61 3.80
N VAL A 38 7.17 -1.59 4.60
CA VAL A 38 8.54 -1.82 4.15
C VAL A 38 9.24 -2.85 5.03
N GLN A 39 10.34 -3.42 4.54
CA GLN A 39 11.17 -4.33 5.32
C GLN A 39 11.57 -3.69 6.66
N ASN A 40 11.73 -4.51 7.70
CA ASN A 40 12.14 -3.99 9.01
C ASN A 40 13.62 -3.61 9.07
N ARG A 41 13.93 -2.40 8.59
CA ARG A 41 15.26 -1.80 8.56
C ARG A 41 15.26 -0.36 9.10
N SER A 42 16.46 0.14 9.41
CA SER A 42 16.66 1.56 9.71
C SER A 42 16.61 2.36 8.41
N TYR A 43 15.76 3.39 8.39
CA TYR A 43 15.60 4.36 7.28
C TYR A 43 15.84 5.78 7.79
N ARG A 44 16.79 5.93 8.72
CA ARG A 44 17.13 7.24 9.32
C ARG A 44 17.83 8.15 8.31
N ASP A 45 18.71 7.57 7.52
CA ASP A 45 19.62 8.31 6.64
C ASP A 45 19.25 8.16 5.15
N ALA A 46 18.29 7.29 4.83
CA ALA A 46 17.81 7.07 3.47
C ALA A 46 16.37 6.54 3.47
N HIS A 47 15.64 6.83 2.39
CA HIS A 47 14.32 6.26 2.14
C HIS A 47 14.38 4.82 1.63
N PRO A 48 13.38 3.98 1.93
CA PRO A 48 13.25 2.64 1.37
C PRO A 48 13.27 2.68 -0.14
N THR A 49 13.96 1.70 -0.72
CA THR A 49 13.91 1.47 -2.17
C THR A 49 12.68 0.65 -2.57
N ALA A 50 12.40 0.57 -3.87
CA ALA A 50 11.37 -0.32 -4.38
C ALA A 50 11.56 -1.79 -3.92
N ALA A 51 12.80 -2.29 -3.96
CA ALA A 51 13.14 -3.65 -3.53
C ALA A 51 12.93 -3.90 -2.02
N GLU A 52 12.86 -2.84 -1.22
CA GLU A 52 12.62 -2.91 0.22
C GLU A 52 11.16 -2.62 0.60
N THR A 53 10.32 -2.35 -0.39
CA THR A 53 8.90 -2.02 -0.21
C THR A 53 8.03 -3.24 -0.44
N LEU A 54 7.16 -3.55 0.51
CA LEU A 54 6.31 -4.74 0.54
C LEU A 54 4.88 -4.46 0.07
N LEU A 55 4.38 -3.26 0.35
CA LEU A 55 3.05 -2.78 -0.05
C LEU A 55 3.06 -1.25 -0.02
N LEU A 56 2.46 -0.63 -1.02
CA LEU A 56 2.09 0.79 -1.00
C LEU A 56 0.56 0.92 -0.97
N ILE A 57 0.05 1.89 -0.21
CA ILE A 57 -1.37 2.19 -0.15
C ILE A 57 -1.56 3.69 -0.38
N GLU A 58 -2.46 4.04 -1.29
CA GLU A 58 -2.97 5.39 -1.49
C GLU A 58 -4.42 5.46 -0.98
N VAL A 59 -4.75 6.54 -0.28
CA VAL A 59 -6.09 6.82 0.25
C VAL A 59 -6.68 7.95 -0.58
N ALA A 60 -7.45 7.58 -1.58
CA ALA A 60 -8.05 8.49 -2.53
C ALA A 60 -9.45 8.94 -2.08
N ASP A 61 -9.58 10.24 -1.79
CA ASP A 61 -10.90 10.90 -1.74
C ASP A 61 -11.14 11.70 -3.03
N THR A 62 -10.28 12.68 -3.31
CA THR A 62 -10.33 13.48 -4.55
C THR A 62 -9.20 13.17 -5.53
N THR A 63 -8.22 12.36 -5.13
CA THR A 63 -6.99 12.06 -5.91
C THR A 63 -7.07 10.77 -6.73
N LEU A 64 -8.23 10.10 -6.75
CA LEU A 64 -8.37 8.75 -7.30
C LEU A 64 -7.83 8.59 -8.72
N ALA A 65 -8.11 9.55 -9.61
CA ALA A 65 -7.61 9.51 -10.98
C ALA A 65 -6.07 9.60 -11.03
N TYR A 66 -5.48 10.42 -10.17
CA TYR A 66 -4.03 10.56 -10.11
C TYR A 66 -3.36 9.29 -9.55
N ASP A 67 -3.92 8.72 -8.48
CA ASP A 67 -3.39 7.50 -7.87
C ASP A 67 -3.44 6.32 -8.85
N ARG A 68 -4.53 6.20 -9.61
CA ARG A 68 -4.71 5.15 -10.62
C ARG A 68 -3.87 5.34 -11.88
N LEU A 69 -3.84 6.54 -12.43
CA LEU A 69 -3.30 6.78 -13.77
C LEU A 69 -1.83 7.23 -13.76
N VAL A 70 -1.33 7.73 -12.62
CA VAL A 70 0.03 8.25 -12.50
C VAL A 70 0.85 7.42 -11.52
N LYS A 71 0.44 7.34 -10.25
CA LYS A 71 1.23 6.67 -9.21
C LYS A 71 1.29 5.16 -9.39
N THR A 72 0.15 4.51 -9.62
CA THR A 72 0.09 3.05 -9.74
C THR A 72 0.96 2.50 -10.90
N PRO A 73 0.94 3.06 -12.12
CA PRO A 73 1.86 2.65 -13.19
C PRO A 73 3.33 2.95 -12.87
N LEU A 74 3.61 4.06 -12.19
CA LEU A 74 4.97 4.37 -11.71
C LEU A 74 5.46 3.30 -10.73
N TYR A 75 4.64 2.88 -9.77
CA TYR A 75 5.00 1.83 -8.81
C TYR A 75 5.26 0.49 -9.48
N ALA A 76 4.41 0.10 -10.45
CA ALA A 76 4.61 -1.12 -11.23
C ALA A 76 5.94 -1.12 -12.00
N ARG A 77 6.26 -0.01 -12.68
CA ARG A 77 7.52 0.15 -13.44
C ARG A 77 8.78 -0.09 -12.62
N HIS A 78 8.72 0.24 -11.34
CA HIS A 78 9.83 0.05 -10.41
C HIS A 78 9.77 -1.28 -9.65
N GLY A 79 8.83 -2.16 -9.98
CA GLY A 79 8.73 -3.51 -9.43
C GLY A 79 8.18 -3.57 -8.01
N ILE A 80 7.39 -2.57 -7.59
CA ILE A 80 6.65 -2.68 -6.32
C ILE A 80 5.71 -3.88 -6.43
N PRO A 81 5.77 -4.86 -5.51
CA PRO A 81 5.05 -6.12 -5.68
C PRO A 81 3.53 -5.97 -5.60
N GLU A 82 3.06 -4.99 -4.83
CA GLU A 82 1.64 -4.74 -4.61
C GLU A 82 1.37 -3.26 -4.28
N THR A 83 0.34 -2.70 -4.90
CA THR A 83 -0.20 -1.37 -4.57
C THR A 83 -1.70 -1.47 -4.32
N TRP A 84 -2.18 -0.83 -3.27
CA TRP A 84 -3.60 -0.70 -2.95
C TRP A 84 -4.04 0.75 -3.14
N VAL A 85 -5.20 0.97 -3.76
CA VAL A 85 -5.84 2.28 -3.85
C VAL A 85 -7.21 2.17 -3.16
N LEU A 86 -7.34 2.86 -2.02
CA LEU A 86 -8.58 2.94 -1.26
C LEU A 86 -9.36 4.16 -1.74
N ASP A 87 -10.46 3.92 -2.46
CA ASP A 87 -11.44 4.94 -2.79
C ASP A 87 -12.46 5.04 -1.65
N VAL A 88 -12.27 6.02 -0.77
CA VAL A 88 -13.08 6.20 0.45
C VAL A 88 -14.51 6.59 0.08
N SER A 89 -14.65 7.56 -0.83
CA SER A 89 -15.95 8.04 -1.32
C SER A 89 -16.73 6.93 -2.04
N GLY A 90 -16.04 6.06 -2.78
CA GLY A 90 -16.63 4.91 -3.47
C GLY A 90 -16.73 3.62 -2.64
N GLN A 91 -16.26 3.62 -1.38
CA GLN A 91 -16.18 2.45 -0.49
C GLN A 91 -15.64 1.18 -1.16
N ARG A 92 -14.52 1.33 -1.89
CA ARG A 92 -13.87 0.23 -2.60
C ARG A 92 -12.36 0.25 -2.44
N MET A 93 -11.77 -0.94 -2.43
CA MET A 93 -10.33 -1.15 -2.48
C MET A 93 -9.95 -1.74 -3.83
N GLU A 94 -8.98 -1.14 -4.51
CA GLU A 94 -8.34 -1.73 -5.69
C GLU A 94 -6.95 -2.24 -5.35
N CYS A 95 -6.72 -3.53 -5.58
CA CYS A 95 -5.44 -4.18 -5.32
C CYS A 95 -4.77 -4.51 -6.65
N TYR A 96 -3.60 -3.92 -6.87
CA TYR A 96 -2.78 -4.10 -8.06
C TYR A 96 -1.58 -4.99 -7.76
N ARG A 97 -1.33 -5.99 -8.61
CA ARG A 97 -0.28 -7.02 -8.45
C ARG A 97 0.33 -7.41 -9.78
N GLN A 98 1.42 -8.19 -9.73
CA GLN A 98 2.19 -8.65 -10.90
C GLN A 98 2.75 -7.45 -11.69
N PRO A 99 3.71 -6.71 -11.11
CA PRO A 99 4.26 -5.51 -11.73
C PRO A 99 5.07 -5.85 -12.99
N GLU A 100 4.82 -5.10 -14.07
CA GLU A 100 5.58 -5.12 -15.32
C GLU A 100 5.94 -3.68 -15.74
N PRO A 101 6.87 -3.47 -16.69
CA PRO A 101 7.23 -2.14 -17.18
C PRO A 101 6.05 -1.30 -17.72
N ASP A 102 5.00 -1.95 -18.21
CA ASP A 102 3.82 -1.28 -18.75
C ASP A 102 2.70 -1.09 -17.69
N GLY A 103 2.88 -1.59 -16.47
CA GLY A 103 1.89 -1.54 -15.40
C GLY A 103 1.68 -2.87 -14.69
N TYR A 104 0.80 -2.88 -13.71
CA TYR A 104 0.36 -4.12 -13.05
C TYR A 104 -0.51 -4.96 -13.99
N GLN A 105 -0.24 -6.26 -14.08
CA GLN A 105 -1.02 -7.19 -14.91
C GLN A 105 -2.30 -7.67 -14.24
N GLU A 106 -2.38 -7.53 -12.92
CA GLU A 106 -3.56 -7.90 -12.13
C GLU A 106 -4.10 -6.69 -11.38
N CYS A 107 -5.40 -6.44 -11.52
CA CYS A 107 -6.16 -5.51 -10.68
C CYS A 107 -7.44 -6.21 -10.21
N ARG A 108 -7.66 -6.24 -8.89
CA ARG A 108 -8.90 -6.74 -8.30
C ARG A 108 -9.54 -5.64 -7.47
N THR A 109 -10.85 -5.50 -7.60
CA THR A 109 -11.65 -4.56 -6.80
C THR A 109 -12.44 -5.31 -5.74
N PHE A 110 -12.42 -4.81 -4.52
CA PHE A 110 -13.13 -5.35 -3.37
C PHE A 110 -14.02 -4.27 -2.74
N THR A 111 -15.16 -4.67 -2.22
CA THR A 111 -16.16 -3.79 -1.58
C THR A 111 -16.77 -4.49 -0.36
N GLY A 112 -17.53 -3.76 0.45
CA GLY A 112 -18.30 -4.33 1.56
C GLY A 112 -17.43 -4.98 2.63
N ASN A 113 -17.84 -6.11 3.20
CA ASN A 113 -17.14 -6.73 4.33
C ASN A 113 -15.95 -7.64 3.93
N ALA A 114 -15.32 -7.38 2.79
CA ALA A 114 -14.17 -8.17 2.37
C ALA A 114 -13.03 -8.06 3.39
N VAL A 115 -12.31 -9.17 3.57
CA VAL A 115 -11.09 -9.23 4.39
C VAL A 115 -9.93 -9.52 3.47
N LEU A 116 -8.95 -8.62 3.45
CA LEU A 116 -7.80 -8.68 2.57
C LEU A 116 -6.52 -8.97 3.34
N SER A 117 -5.60 -9.66 2.68
CA SER A 117 -4.24 -9.87 3.17
C SER A 117 -3.25 -9.41 2.10
N PRO A 118 -2.26 -8.58 2.46
CA PRO A 118 -1.18 -8.23 1.55
C PRO A 118 -0.40 -9.46 1.10
N LEU A 119 0.07 -9.45 -0.14
CA LEU A 119 0.82 -10.53 -0.78
C LEU A 119 2.06 -10.94 0.04
N CYS A 120 2.83 -9.95 0.49
CA CYS A 120 4.05 -10.18 1.27
C CYS A 120 3.79 -10.38 2.78
N LEU A 121 2.53 -10.25 3.24
CA LEU A 121 2.14 -10.34 4.65
C LEU A 121 0.83 -11.13 4.79
N PRO A 122 0.80 -12.42 4.41
CA PRO A 122 -0.44 -13.22 4.36
C PRO A 122 -1.11 -13.41 5.74
N ASP A 123 -0.36 -13.23 6.83
CA ASP A 123 -0.87 -13.32 8.19
C ASP A 123 -1.58 -12.02 8.64
N VAL A 124 -1.39 -10.91 7.93
CA VAL A 124 -2.05 -9.63 8.22
C VAL A 124 -3.42 -9.62 7.56
N ARG A 125 -4.43 -9.18 8.32
CA ARG A 125 -5.82 -9.06 7.85
C ARG A 125 -6.27 -7.62 7.95
N VAL A 126 -6.89 -7.14 6.88
CA VAL A 126 -7.52 -5.82 6.79
C VAL A 126 -9.00 -6.03 6.49
N GLU A 127 -9.85 -5.68 7.44
CA GLU A 127 -11.30 -5.74 7.29
C GLU A 127 -11.78 -4.44 6.65
N LEU A 128 -12.27 -4.50 5.42
CA LEU A 128 -12.66 -3.28 4.71
C LEU A 128 -13.82 -2.55 5.39
N ALA A 129 -14.70 -3.27 6.07
CA ALA A 129 -15.82 -2.72 6.82
C ALA A 129 -15.40 -1.71 7.92
N GLU A 130 -14.14 -1.69 8.33
CA GLU A 130 -13.62 -0.75 9.34
C GLU A 130 -13.03 0.55 8.72
N LEU A 131 -13.04 0.68 7.40
CA LEU A 131 -12.34 1.77 6.68
C LEU A 131 -13.26 2.90 6.19
N TRP A 132 -14.56 2.85 6.50
CA TRP A 132 -15.56 3.86 6.10
C TRP A 132 -16.61 4.12 7.16
#